data_AF-A0AAE3XQY8-F1
#
_entry.id   AF-A0AAE3XQY8-F1
#
_cell.length_a   1.000
_cell.length_b   1.000
_cell.length_c   1.000
_cell.angle_alpha   90.00
_cell.angle_beta   90.00
_cell.angle_gamma   90.00
#
_symmetry.space_group_name_H-M   'P 1'
#
loop_
_entity.id
_entity.type
_entity.pdbx_description
1 polymer ?
#
loop_
_entity_poly.entity_id
_entity_poly.type
_entity_poly.pdbx_seq_one_letter_code
_entity_poly.pdbx_strand_id
1 'polypeptide(L)'
;MDRYKILWKNEHIGRLTKIIPDMSYLEGTWEPNSTDLAQKFTDLISNFDTKSVMLNPIKGIRAILEDQNSYQTHISVISLGVNNELLVKKIIEESAIEWLLKNVPEE
;
A
#
# COMPACT_ATOMS: atom_id res chain seq x y z
N MET A 1 -6.12 17.77 1.50
CA MET A 1 -5.22 17.28 2.57
C MET A 1 -4.62 15.99 2.04
N ASP A 2 -3.42 16.10 1.50
CA ASP A 2 -2.73 15.04 0.75
C ASP A 2 -1.81 14.34 1.73
N ARG A 3 -2.33 13.34 2.46
CA ARG A 3 -1.74 12.94 3.75
C ARG A 3 -0.64 11.91 3.65
N TYR A 4 -0.65 11.02 2.66
CA TYR A 4 0.34 9.94 2.57
C TYR A 4 0.97 9.84 1.18
N LYS A 5 2.30 9.83 1.15
CA LYS A 5 3.06 9.33 0.01
C LYS A 5 3.14 7.82 0.10
N ILE A 6 3.13 7.15 -1.05
CA ILE A 6 3.40 5.73 -1.14
C ILE A 6 4.81 5.55 -1.69
N LEU A 7 5.66 4.87 -0.92
CA LEU A 7 6.97 4.42 -1.36
C LEU A 7 6.90 2.92 -1.67
N TRP A 8 7.44 2.52 -2.81
CA TRP A 8 7.59 1.12 -3.19
C TRP A 8 9.01 0.92 -3.70
N LYS A 9 9.72 -0.12 -3.21
CA LYS A 9 11.16 -0.31 -3.43
C LYS A 9 11.98 0.93 -3.05
N ASN A 10 11.60 1.58 -1.95
CA ASN A 10 12.15 2.87 -1.48
C ASN A 10 12.01 4.05 -2.46
N GLU A 11 11.20 3.94 -3.51
CA GLU A 11 10.93 5.03 -4.44
C GLU A 11 9.51 5.58 -4.31
N HIS A 12 9.36 6.90 -4.43
CA HIS A 12 8.07 7.57 -4.36
C HIS A 12 7.27 7.36 -5.65
N ILE A 13 6.23 6.52 -5.57
CA ILE A 13 5.42 6.10 -6.71
C ILE A 13 4.07 6.83 -6.81
N GLY A 14 3.68 7.57 -5.78
CA GLY A 14 2.42 8.32 -5.80
C GLY A 14 1.92 8.60 -4.40
N ARG A 15 0.64 8.91 -4.29
CA ARG A 15 0.03 9.31 -3.02
C ARG A 15 -1.36 8.70 -2.84
N LEU A 16 -1.74 8.57 -1.57
CA LEU A 16 -3.08 8.20 -1.15
C LEU A 16 -3.80 9.46 -0.66
N THR A 17 -4.91 9.81 -1.32
CA THR A 17 -5.74 10.98 -0.99
C THR A 17 -7.13 10.54 -0.53
N LYS A 18 -7.93 11.48 -0.01
CA LYS A 18 -9.31 11.24 0.46
C LYS A 18 -9.43 10.03 1.41
N ILE A 19 -8.48 9.90 2.33
CA ILE A 19 -8.32 8.71 3.17
C ILE A 19 -9.49 8.57 4.14
N ILE A 20 -10.05 7.35 4.20
CA ILE A 20 -11.02 6.89 5.18
C ILE A 20 -10.31 5.87 6.08
N PRO A 21 -9.90 6.24 7.29
CA PRO A 21 -9.23 5.31 8.20
C PRO A 21 -10.24 4.38 8.88
N ASP A 22 -9.91 3.08 8.94
CA ASP A 22 -10.69 2.08 9.67
C ASP A 22 -9.76 1.15 10.48
N MET A 23 -9.59 1.45 11.77
CA MET A 23 -8.72 0.71 12.69
C MET A 23 -7.32 0.45 12.09
N SER A 24 -7.08 -0.77 11.59
CA SER A 24 -5.83 -1.23 10.99
C SER A 24 -5.76 -1.06 9.47
N TYR A 25 -6.85 -0.68 8.82
CA TYR A 25 -6.93 -0.47 7.38
C TYR A 25 -6.99 1.02 7.04
N LEU A 26 -6.57 1.34 5.83
CA LEU A 26 -6.79 2.63 5.20
C LEU A 26 -7.35 2.38 3.80
N GLU A 27 -8.40 3.11 3.48
CA GLU A 27 -8.96 3.19 2.14
C GLU A 27 -8.77 4.62 1.64
N GLY A 28 -8.50 4.81 0.36
CA GLY A 28 -8.39 6.14 -0.22
C GLY A 28 -8.19 6.12 -1.73
N THR A 29 -8.16 7.29 -2.33
CA THR A 29 -7.92 7.43 -3.78
C THR A 29 -6.42 7.35 -4.06
N TRP A 30 -6.03 6.40 -4.90
CA TRP A 30 -4.70 6.25 -5.45
C TRP A 30 -4.44 7.26 -6.57
N GLU A 31 -3.41 8.07 -6.39
CA GLU A 31 -2.91 9.02 -7.39
C GLU A 31 -1.46 8.67 -7.73
N PRO A 32 -1.21 7.89 -8.79
CA PRO A 32 0.14 7.52 -9.21
C PRO A 32 0.91 8.73 -9.75
N ASN A 33 2.23 8.75 -9.53
CA ASN A 33 3.13 9.64 -10.23
C ASN A 33 3.28 9.22 -11.70
N SER A 34 3.78 10.11 -12.56
CA SER A 34 4.02 9.81 -13.99
C SER A 34 5.32 9.01 -14.24
N THR A 35 5.61 8.00 -13.42
CA THR A 35 6.82 7.17 -13.53
C THR A 35 6.48 5.75 -13.97
N ASP A 36 7.40 5.08 -14.67
CA ASP A 36 7.26 3.68 -15.07
C ASP A 36 7.06 2.76 -13.87
N LEU A 37 7.70 3.08 -12.73
CA LEU A 37 7.56 2.31 -11.50
C LEU A 37 6.15 2.44 -10.91
N ALA A 38 5.56 3.63 -10.95
CA ALA A 38 4.18 3.84 -10.51
C ALA A 38 3.18 3.09 -11.40
N GLN A 39 3.42 3.06 -12.72
CA GLN A 39 2.60 2.28 -13.63
C GLN A 39 2.72 0.77 -13.34
N LYS A 40 3.94 0.23 -13.20
CA LYS A 40 4.17 -1.17 -12.84
C LYS A 40 3.48 -1.56 -11.53
N PHE A 41 3.57 -0.70 -10.52
CA PHE A 41 2.88 -0.90 -9.26
C PHE A 41 1.37 -0.97 -9.47
N THR A 42 0.80 0.01 -10.20
CA THR A 42 -0.63 0.09 -10.50
C THR A 42 -1.12 -1.15 -11.24
N ASP A 43 -0.39 -1.60 -12.26
CA ASP A 43 -0.71 -2.80 -13.03
C ASP A 43 -0.69 -4.04 -12.12
N LEU A 44 0.30 -4.17 -11.24
CA LEU A 44 0.40 -5.28 -10.31
C LEU A 44 -0.81 -5.35 -9.36
N ILE A 45 -1.10 -4.25 -8.68
CA ILE A 45 -2.15 -4.22 -7.64
C ILE A 45 -3.57 -4.28 -8.22
N SER A 46 -3.73 -3.90 -9.50
CA SER A 46 -5.01 -4.03 -10.22
C SER A 46 -5.44 -5.48 -10.45
N ASN A 47 -4.49 -6.42 -10.37
CA ASN A 47 -4.73 -7.85 -10.55
C ASN A 47 -4.97 -8.59 -9.22
N PHE A 48 -4.97 -7.90 -8.09
CA PHE A 48 -5.14 -8.55 -6.80
C PHE A 48 -6.60 -8.95 -6.54
N ASP A 49 -6.81 -10.21 -6.15
CA ASP A 49 -8.06 -10.63 -5.55
C ASP A 49 -8.08 -10.22 -4.07
N THR A 50 -8.85 -9.17 -3.75
CA THR A 50 -8.98 -8.58 -2.42
C THR A 50 -9.16 -9.67 -1.34
N LYS A 51 -10.05 -10.64 -1.57
CA LYS A 51 -10.36 -11.69 -0.59
C LYS A 51 -9.16 -12.59 -0.35
N SER A 52 -8.45 -12.99 -1.40
CA SER A 52 -7.23 -13.78 -1.29
C SER A 52 -6.12 -13.06 -0.54
N VAL A 53 -5.92 -11.76 -0.77
CA VAL A 53 -4.88 -10.98 -0.08
C VAL A 53 -5.23 -10.75 1.38
N MET A 54 -6.49 -10.46 1.70
CA MET A 54 -6.94 -10.33 3.10
C MET A 54 -6.75 -11.62 3.90
N LEU A 55 -6.98 -12.78 3.28
CA LEU A 55 -6.78 -14.09 3.92
C LEU A 55 -5.30 -14.52 3.94
N ASN A 56 -4.52 -14.13 2.93
CA ASN A 56 -3.11 -14.45 2.81
C ASN A 56 -2.31 -13.24 2.28
N PRO A 57 -1.70 -12.44 3.17
CA PRO A 57 -0.94 -11.25 2.80
C PRO A 57 0.23 -11.48 1.84
N ILE A 58 0.73 -12.72 1.74
CA ILE A 58 1.81 -13.11 0.81
C ILE A 58 1.38 -12.93 -0.66
N LYS A 59 0.07 -12.97 -0.93
CA LYS A 59 -0.47 -12.75 -2.28
C LYS A 59 -0.58 -11.26 -2.66
N GLY A 60 -0.36 -10.36 -1.70
CA GLY A 60 -0.32 -8.92 -1.96
C GLY A 60 1.10 -8.45 -2.24
N ILE A 61 1.31 -7.14 -2.07
CA ILE A 61 2.64 -6.55 -2.09
C ILE A 61 2.82 -5.65 -0.87
N ARG A 62 4.07 -5.53 -0.39
CA ARG A 62 4.41 -4.57 0.65
C ARG A 62 4.81 -3.22 0.05
N ALA A 63 4.46 -2.16 0.76
CA ALA A 63 4.88 -0.80 0.46
C ALA A 63 5.05 -0.02 1.78
N ILE A 64 5.42 1.25 1.70
CA ILE A 64 5.53 2.15 2.83
C ILE A 64 4.60 3.33 2.61
N LEU A 65 3.82 3.67 3.64
CA LEU A 65 3.17 4.97 3.72
C LEU A 65 4.08 5.92 4.48
N GLU A 66 4.43 7.04 3.84
CA GLU A 66 5.13 8.15 4.49
C GLU A 66 4.14 9.29 4.71
N ASP A 67 4.01 9.74 5.95
CA ASP A 67 3.20 10.91 6.30
C ASP A 67 3.98 12.23 6.10
N GLN A 68 3.31 13.37 6.29
CA GLN A 68 3.93 14.69 6.11
C GLN A 68 5.04 15.01 7.12
N ASN A 69 5.09 14.30 8.25
CA ASN A 69 6.13 14.44 9.27
C ASN A 69 7.26 13.41 9.08
N SER A 70 7.30 12.74 7.93
CA SER A 70 8.27 11.67 7.62
C SER A 70 8.17 10.45 8.53
N TYR A 71 7.03 10.22 9.18
CA TYR A 71 6.75 8.94 9.83
C TYR A 71 6.40 7.91 8.76
N GLN A 72 7.17 6.83 8.76
CA GLN A 72 6.98 5.71 7.85
C GLN A 72 6.21 4.59 8.52
N THR A 73 5.20 4.08 7.84
CA THR A 73 4.39 2.93 8.27
C THR A 73 4.45 1.87 7.20
N HIS A 74 4.84 0.66 7.58
CA HIS A 74 4.77 -0.49 6.67
C HIS A 74 3.31 -0.83 6.37
N ILE A 75 3.04 -1.09 5.09
CA ILE A 75 1.73 -1.51 4.64
C ILE A 75 1.78 -2.77 3.79
N SER A 76 0.69 -3.52 3.86
CA SER A 76 0.35 -4.53 2.86
C SER A 76 -0.77 -3.98 1.98
N VAL A 77 -0.54 -3.97 0.67
CA VAL A 77 -1.50 -3.50 -0.33
C VAL A 77 -2.44 -4.63 -0.67
N ILE A 78 -3.75 -4.37 -0.53
CA ILE A 78 -4.77 -5.41 -0.63
C ILE A 78 -5.39 -5.44 -2.02
N SER A 79 -5.78 -4.29 -2.55
CA SER A 79 -6.41 -4.20 -3.87
C SER A 79 -6.51 -2.77 -4.38
N LEU A 80 -6.68 -2.64 -5.69
CA LEU A 80 -7.11 -1.42 -6.36
C LEU A 80 -8.53 -1.61 -6.94
N GLY A 81 -9.48 -0.83 -6.44
CA GLY A 81 -10.88 -0.83 -6.89
C GLY A 81 -11.11 -0.03 -8.16
N VAL A 82 -12.34 -0.12 -8.70
CA VAL A 82 -12.75 0.44 -10.00
C VAL A 82 -12.60 1.97 -10.11
N ASN A 83 -12.57 2.68 -8.99
CA ASN A 83 -12.42 4.15 -8.93
C ASN A 83 -11.04 4.61 -8.43
N ASN A 84 -9.99 3.82 -8.71
CA ASN A 84 -8.66 3.99 -8.12
C ASN A 84 -8.70 3.99 -6.58
N GLU A 85 -9.60 3.21 -6.00
CA GLU A 85 -9.72 3.10 -4.55
C GLU A 85 -8.71 2.06 -4.05
N LEU A 86 -7.70 2.51 -3.33
CA LEU A 86 -6.66 1.65 -2.79
C LEU A 86 -7.00 1.27 -1.35
N LEU A 87 -7.10 -0.04 -1.13
CA LEU A 87 -7.24 -0.61 0.21
C LEU A 87 -5.89 -1.14 0.68
N VAL A 88 -5.45 -0.68 1.85
CA VAL A 88 -4.19 -1.12 2.47
C VAL A 88 -4.39 -1.48 3.93
N LYS A 89 -3.55 -2.39 4.44
CA LYS A 89 -3.46 -2.70 5.87
C LYS A 89 -2.17 -2.11 6.45
N LYS A 90 -2.30 -1.31 7.50
CA LYS A 90 -1.18 -0.81 8.31
C LYS A 90 -0.62 -1.93 9.18
N ILE A 91 0.70 -2.04 9.21
CA ILE A 91 1.45 -2.97 10.06
C ILE A 91 2.30 -2.14 11.01
N ILE A 92 1.97 -2.18 12.30
CA ILE A 92 2.52 -1.28 13.32
C ILE A 92 3.38 -2.06 14.34
N GLU A 93 2.99 -3.30 14.64
CA GLU A 93 3.72 -4.15 15.58
C GLU A 93 5.04 -4.65 14.97
N GLU A 94 6.14 -4.54 15.72
CA GLU A 94 7.49 -4.88 15.26
C GLU A 94 7.59 -6.33 14.74
N SER A 95 7.05 -7.30 15.48
CA SER A 95 7.02 -8.71 15.06
C SER A 95 6.22 -8.93 13.76
N ALA A 96 5.15 -8.14 13.56
CA ALA A 96 4.36 -8.19 12.32
C ALA A 96 5.11 -7.53 11.16
N ILE A 97 5.89 -6.48 11.41
CA ILE A 97 6.78 -5.85 10.42
C ILE A 97 7.88 -6.83 10.01
N GLU A 98 8.55 -7.48 10.97
CA GLU A 98 9.57 -8.50 10.69
C GLU A 98 8.99 -9.63 9.83
N TRP A 99 7.79 -10.11 10.18
CA TRP A 99 7.10 -11.12 9.39
C TRP A 99 6.78 -10.62 7.98
N LEU A 100 6.28 -9.38 7.83
CA LEU A 100 5.96 -8.77 6.54
C LEU A 100 7.22 -8.70 5.66
N LEU A 101 8.33 -8.22 6.22
CA LEU A 101 9.60 -8.09 5.52
C LEU A 101 10.18 -9.44 5.07
N LYS A 102 9.88 -10.51 5.80
CA LYS A 102 10.34 -11.87 5.48
C LYS A 102 9.44 -12.60 4.47
N ASN A 103 8.13 -12.37 4.49
CA ASN A 103 7.16 -13.24 3.82
C ASN A 103 6.36 -12.56 2.70
N VAL A 104 6.18 -11.25 2.75
CA VAL A 104 5.42 -10.52 1.72
C VAL A 104 6.41 -9.92 0.72
N PRO A 105 6.22 -10.18 -0.59
CA PRO A 105 7.12 -9.69 -1.61
C PRO A 105 7.14 -8.16 -1.65
N GLU A 106 8.28 -7.62 -2.05
CA GLU A 106 8.43 -6.23 -2.52
C GLU A 106 8.49 -6.17 -4.05
N GLU A 107 8.59 -7.32 -4.71
CA GLU A 107 8.79 -7.50 -6.15
C GLU A 107 8.06 -8.75 -6.63
#